data_AF-A0A059WYW6-F1
#
_entry.id   AF-A0A059WYW6-F1
#
_cell.length_a   1.000
_cell.length_b   1.000
_cell.length_c   1.000
_cell.angle_alpha   90.00
_cell.angle_beta   90.00
_cell.angle_gamma   90.00
#
_symmetry.space_group_name_H-M   'P 1'
#
loop_
_entity.id
_entity.type
_entity.pdbx_description
1 polymer ?
#
loop_
_entity_poly.entity_id
_entity_poly.type
_entity_poly.pdbx_seq_one_letter_code
_entity_poly.pdbx_strand_id
1 'polypeptide(L)'
;VVRGTVIALQPGRTFGTSAESALQYAAATIRIEEVVAGRVQERDAAELTLEIPLFDGIDSIGSIASSLVGSDGVFLLRNKGETARAAGLSSAQQRRDAAYYRLLVFGGLVGNDAGRASAGADELGVLGQLDGLSFPDAVERIREASR
;
A
#
# COMPACT_ATOMS: atom_id res chain seq x y z
N VAL A 1 -8.27 -3.22 -4.14
CA VAL A 1 -8.38 -1.93 -3.41
C VAL A 1 -8.97 -2.24 -2.06
N VAL A 2 -8.32 -1.80 -1.00
CA VAL A 2 -8.78 -2.03 0.38
C VAL A 2 -8.92 -0.71 1.11
N ARG A 3 -9.92 -0.60 1.98
CA ARG A 3 -9.97 0.40 3.03
C ARG A 3 -9.33 -0.22 4.27
N GLY A 4 -8.41 0.52 4.87
CA GLY A 4 -7.46 0.01 5.84
C GLY A 4 -7.06 1.04 6.89
N THR A 5 -6.72 0.58 8.08
CA THR A 5 -5.87 1.34 9.02
C THR A 5 -4.46 0.76 9.03
N VAL A 6 -3.44 1.60 8.93
CA VAL A 6 -2.05 1.15 9.18
C VAL A 6 -1.84 1.01 10.69
N ILE A 7 -1.62 -0.21 11.16
CA ILE A 7 -1.52 -0.50 12.60
C ILE A 7 -0.08 -0.70 13.08
N ALA A 8 0.85 -0.97 12.17
CA ALA A 8 2.26 -1.13 12.50
C ALA A 8 3.15 -0.80 11.30
N LEU A 9 4.36 -0.35 11.58
CA LEU A 9 5.43 -0.18 10.60
C LEU A 9 6.72 -0.75 11.19
N GLN A 10 7.42 -1.58 10.43
CA GLN A 10 8.68 -2.19 10.85
C GLN A 10 9.69 -2.23 9.69
N PRO A 11 11.00 -2.43 9.97
CA PRO A 11 11.97 -2.78 8.96
C PRO A 11 11.49 -3.96 8.11
N GLY A 12 11.49 -3.77 6.79
CA GLY A 12 11.09 -4.76 5.81
C GLY A 12 12.30 -5.47 5.20
N ARG A 13 12.09 -6.01 4.00
CA ARG A 13 13.14 -6.72 3.26
C ARG A 13 14.15 -5.75 2.66
N THR A 14 15.35 -6.26 2.42
CA THR A 14 16.42 -5.53 1.71
C THR A 14 16.77 -6.28 0.44
N PHE A 15 16.90 -5.55 -0.68
CA PHE A 15 17.23 -6.12 -1.98
C PHE A 15 18.49 -5.46 -2.55
N GLY A 16 19.47 -6.26 -2.92
CA GLY A 16 20.79 -5.79 -3.37
C GLY A 16 21.91 -6.43 -2.55
N THR A 17 23.14 -6.35 -3.05
CA THR A 17 24.30 -7.05 -2.46
C THR A 17 25.33 -6.13 -1.83
N SER A 18 25.36 -4.83 -2.17
CA SER A 18 26.20 -3.84 -1.50
C SER A 18 25.35 -2.92 -0.62
N ALA A 19 25.87 -2.52 0.53
CA ALA A 19 25.20 -1.59 1.44
C ALA A 19 24.87 -0.25 0.76
N GLU A 20 25.68 0.16 -0.22
CA GLU A 20 25.52 1.42 -0.97
C GLU A 20 24.44 1.36 -2.07
N SER A 21 24.00 0.16 -2.50
CA SER A 21 23.01 0.00 -3.57
C SER A 21 21.78 -0.81 -3.15
N ALA A 22 21.75 -1.28 -1.90
CA ALA A 22 20.67 -2.08 -1.39
C ALA A 22 19.42 -1.23 -1.20
N LEU A 23 18.36 -1.57 -1.93
CA LEU A 23 17.05 -0.97 -1.72
C LEU A 23 16.43 -1.58 -0.47
N GLN A 24 16.24 -0.73 0.54
CA GLN A 24 15.60 -1.06 1.80
C GLN A 24 14.10 -0.80 1.69
N TYR A 25 13.31 -1.59 2.42
CA TYR A 25 11.87 -1.43 2.48
C TYR A 25 11.42 -1.31 3.94
N ALA A 26 10.32 -0.62 4.16
CA ALA A 26 9.49 -0.79 5.33
C ALA A 26 8.37 -1.79 5.04
N ALA A 27 7.91 -2.48 6.07
CA ALA A 27 6.74 -3.35 6.05
C ALA A 27 5.65 -2.74 6.93
N ALA A 28 4.62 -2.18 6.29
CA ALA A 28 3.43 -1.66 6.95
C ALA A 28 2.38 -2.76 7.08
N THR A 29 1.83 -2.95 8.28
CA THR A 29 0.68 -3.84 8.50
C THR A 29 -0.58 -3.02 8.39
N ILE A 30 -1.45 -3.39 7.46
CA ILE A 30 -2.75 -2.77 7.24
C ILE A 30 -3.80 -3.73 7.78
N ARG A 31 -4.54 -3.30 8.80
CA ARG A 31 -5.78 -3.96 9.20
C ARG A 31 -6.87 -3.54 8.22
N ILE A 32 -7.52 -4.52 7.62
CA ILE A 32 -8.52 -4.30 6.56
C ILE A 32 -9.88 -4.15 7.21
N GLU A 33 -10.53 -3.01 6.99
CA GLU A 33 -11.94 -2.83 7.33
C GLU A 33 -12.86 -3.25 6.18
N GLU A 34 -12.43 -3.05 4.93
CA GLU A 34 -13.24 -3.37 3.75
C GLU A 34 -12.40 -3.66 2.51
N VAL A 35 -12.82 -4.65 1.70
CA VAL A 35 -12.35 -4.78 0.32
C VAL A 35 -13.27 -3.98 -0.60
N VAL A 36 -12.84 -2.78 -0.97
CA VAL A 36 -13.62 -1.85 -1.81
C VAL A 36 -13.77 -2.38 -3.24
N ALA A 37 -12.70 -2.98 -3.79
CA ALA A 37 -12.70 -3.53 -5.14
C ALA A 37 -11.67 -4.63 -5.34
N GLY A 38 -11.98 -5.60 -6.22
CA GLY A 38 -11.13 -6.74 -6.50
C GLY A 38 -11.19 -7.79 -5.39
N ARG A 39 -10.06 -8.41 -5.08
CA ARG A 39 -9.95 -9.45 -4.05
C ARG A 39 -8.62 -9.40 -3.32
N VAL A 40 -8.61 -9.83 -2.07
CA VAL A 40 -7.41 -10.19 -1.30
C VAL A 40 -7.37 -11.71 -1.15
N GLN A 41 -6.20 -12.27 -0.82
CA GLN A 41 -6.12 -13.70 -0.52
C GLN A 41 -6.82 -13.97 0.82
N GLU A 42 -7.43 -15.14 0.98
CA GLU A 42 -8.20 -15.47 2.19
C GLU A 42 -7.36 -15.35 3.47
N ARG A 43 -6.08 -15.76 3.41
CA ARG A 43 -5.13 -15.61 4.52
C ARG A 43 -4.83 -14.16 4.91
N ASP A 44 -5.07 -13.22 4.00
CA ASP A 44 -4.78 -11.79 4.14
C ASP A 44 -6.09 -10.98 4.31
N ALA A 45 -7.22 -11.64 4.61
CA ALA A 45 -8.54 -11.00 4.63
C ALA A 45 -8.73 -10.02 5.79
N ALA A 46 -8.04 -10.25 6.92
CA ALA A 46 -8.09 -9.37 8.09
C ALA A 46 -6.94 -8.36 8.10
N GLU A 47 -5.75 -8.79 7.68
CA GLU A 47 -4.55 -7.96 7.68
C GLU A 47 -3.68 -8.31 6.48
N LEU A 48 -2.97 -7.31 5.95
CA LEU A 48 -1.96 -7.52 4.91
C LEU A 48 -0.69 -6.72 5.18
N THR A 49 0.41 -7.18 4.59
CA THR A 49 1.69 -6.47 4.63
C THR A 49 1.90 -5.68 3.34
N LEU A 50 1.94 -4.35 3.47
CA LEU A 50 2.35 -3.42 2.41
C LEU A 50 3.86 -3.15 2.51
N GLU A 51 4.60 -3.39 1.44
CA GLU A 51 6.00 -2.99 1.34
C GLU A 51 6.15 -1.61 0.70
N ILE A 52 6.87 -0.74 1.41
CA ILE A 52 7.13 0.65 1.01
C ILE A 52 8.65 0.79 0.80
N PRO A 53 9.13 1.13 -0.40
CA PRO A 53 10.56 1.36 -0.62
C PRO A 53 11.03 2.59 0.16
N LEU A 54 12.21 2.49 0.77
CA LEU A 54 12.85 3.56 1.54
C LEU A 54 14.00 4.13 0.72
N PHE A 55 13.71 5.14 -0.10
CA PHE A 55 14.71 5.77 -0.95
C PHE A 55 15.78 6.54 -0.16
N ASP A 56 15.40 7.04 1.02
CA ASP A 56 16.29 7.76 1.94
C ASP A 56 16.97 6.83 2.98
N GLY A 57 16.76 5.51 2.86
CA GLY A 57 17.32 4.50 3.76
C GLY A 57 16.49 4.20 5.01
N ILE A 58 16.99 3.25 5.81
CA ILE A 58 16.28 2.66 6.95
C ILE A 58 15.98 3.65 8.07
N ASP A 59 16.81 4.68 8.23
CA ASP A 59 16.67 5.68 9.29
C ASP A 59 15.37 6.49 9.16
N SER A 60 14.80 6.56 7.94
CA SER A 60 13.52 7.22 7.66
C SER A 60 12.31 6.47 8.23
N ILE A 61 12.44 5.22 8.67
CA ILE A 61 11.32 4.44 9.22
C ILE A 61 10.66 5.14 10.41
N GLY A 62 11.44 5.71 11.33
CA GLY A 62 10.88 6.38 12.50
C GLY A 62 9.99 7.56 12.13
N SER A 63 10.44 8.36 11.16
CA SER A 63 9.66 9.49 10.62
C SER A 63 8.38 9.01 9.95
N ILE A 64 8.46 8.00 9.07
CA ILE A 64 7.30 7.43 8.38
C ILE A 64 6.32 6.79 9.37
N ALA A 65 6.81 6.11 10.41
CA ALA A 65 5.96 5.49 11.43
C ALA A 65 5.11 6.55 12.14
N SER A 66 5.69 7.71 12.45
CA SER A 66 5.00 8.80 13.15
C SER A 66 3.86 9.43 12.35
N SER A 67 3.94 9.39 11.01
CA SER A 67 2.90 9.94 10.13
C SER A 67 1.90 8.89 9.64
N LEU A 68 2.35 7.64 9.46
CA LEU A 68 1.57 6.60 8.81
C LEU A 68 0.84 5.70 9.81
N VAL A 69 1.42 5.38 10.96
CA VAL A 69 0.75 4.49 11.93
C VAL A 69 -0.46 5.20 12.54
N GLY A 70 -1.61 4.53 12.52
CA GLY A 70 -2.90 5.08 12.91
C GLY A 70 -3.67 5.78 11.79
N SER A 71 -3.05 5.96 10.61
CA SER A 71 -3.75 6.55 9.46
C SER A 71 -4.76 5.57 8.86
N ASP A 72 -5.97 6.08 8.60
CA ASP A 72 -7.04 5.42 7.83
C ASP A 72 -6.96 5.88 6.37
N GLY A 73 -7.24 4.98 5.44
CA GLY A 73 -7.12 5.29 4.03
C GLY A 73 -7.63 4.19 3.10
N VAL A 74 -7.67 4.53 1.82
CA VAL A 74 -7.91 3.58 0.73
C VAL A 74 -6.61 3.29 0.01
N PHE A 75 -6.25 2.01 -0.06
CA PHE A 75 -5.02 1.53 -0.65
C PHE A 75 -5.31 0.78 -1.95
N LEU A 76 -4.74 1.29 -3.04
CA LEU A 76 -4.77 0.65 -4.34
C LEU A 76 -3.56 -0.29 -4.41
N LEU A 77 -3.82 -1.58 -4.23
CA LEU A 77 -2.78 -2.58 -4.01
C LEU A 77 -2.62 -3.56 -5.17
N ARG A 78 -1.39 -4.06 -5.33
CA ARG A 78 -1.06 -5.22 -6.16
C ARG A 78 -0.28 -6.25 -5.34
N ASN A 79 -0.67 -7.52 -5.43
CA ASN A 79 0.07 -8.61 -4.79
C ASN A 79 1.41 -8.85 -5.52
N LYS A 80 2.50 -8.96 -4.76
CA LYS A 80 3.83 -9.14 -5.35
C LYS A 80 4.03 -10.54 -5.90
N GLY A 81 3.40 -11.57 -5.33
CA GLY A 81 3.42 -12.94 -5.87
C GLY A 81 2.72 -13.05 -7.22
N GLU A 82 1.58 -12.38 -7.39
CA GLU A 82 0.91 -12.27 -8.70
C GLU A 82 1.76 -11.52 -9.73
N THR A 83 2.44 -10.46 -9.31
CA THR A 83 3.38 -9.72 -10.15
C THR A 83 4.58 -10.58 -10.55
N ALA A 84 5.15 -11.33 -9.60
CA ALA A 84 6.24 -12.27 -9.85
C ALA A 84 5.83 -13.37 -10.84
N ARG A 85 4.59 -13.88 -10.72
CA ARG A 85 4.03 -14.85 -11.66
C ARG A 85 3.89 -14.26 -13.07
N ALA A 86 3.34 -13.06 -13.19
CA ALA A 86 3.20 -12.38 -14.47
C ALA A 86 4.57 -12.09 -15.14
N ALA A 87 5.60 -11.86 -14.34
CA ALA A 87 6.98 -11.66 -14.80
C ALA A 87 7.74 -12.97 -15.12
N GLY A 88 7.10 -14.14 -14.97
CA GLY A 88 7.74 -15.44 -15.26
C GLY A 88 8.79 -15.89 -14.23
N LEU A 89 8.76 -15.34 -13.01
CA LEU A 89 9.71 -15.73 -11.95
C LEU A 89 9.42 -17.14 -11.41
N SER A 90 10.41 -17.74 -10.73
CA SER A 90 10.29 -19.09 -10.19
C SER A 90 9.13 -19.23 -9.18
N SER A 91 8.54 -20.42 -9.06
CA SER A 91 7.48 -20.67 -8.08
C SER A 91 7.92 -20.40 -6.64
N ALA A 92 9.20 -20.58 -6.34
CA ALA A 92 9.78 -20.24 -5.04
C ALA A 92 9.70 -18.72 -4.77
N GLN A 93 10.09 -17.89 -5.75
CA GLN A 93 9.97 -16.44 -5.65
C GLN A 93 8.51 -16.00 -5.58
N GLN A 94 7.63 -16.57 -6.40
CA GLN A 94 6.20 -16.28 -6.37
C GLN A 94 5.59 -16.53 -4.99
N ARG A 95 5.86 -17.70 -4.38
CA ARG A 95 5.36 -18.04 -3.04
C ARG A 95 5.89 -17.11 -1.97
N ARG A 96 7.18 -16.80 -2.01
CA ARG A 96 7.82 -15.85 -1.08
C ARG A 96 7.21 -14.46 -1.18
N ASP A 97 6.93 -14.00 -2.40
CA ASP A 97 6.43 -12.65 -2.63
C ASP A 97 4.90 -12.55 -2.48
N ALA A 98 4.18 -13.67 -2.49
CA ALA A 98 2.73 -13.70 -2.36
C ALA A 98 2.22 -13.17 -1.01
N ALA A 99 3.06 -13.13 0.04
CA ALA A 99 2.72 -12.59 1.36
C ALA A 99 2.79 -11.05 1.42
N TYR A 100 3.24 -10.40 0.34
CA TYR A 100 3.48 -8.96 0.33
C TYR A 100 2.69 -8.27 -0.77
N TYR A 101 2.24 -7.07 -0.44
CA TYR A 101 1.58 -6.15 -1.35
C TYR A 101 2.45 -4.93 -1.58
N ARG A 102 2.21 -4.24 -2.69
CA ARG A 102 2.74 -2.90 -2.96
C ARG A 102 1.61 -2.00 -3.41
N LEU A 103 1.78 -0.69 -3.25
CA LEU A 103 0.90 0.26 -3.92
C LEU A 103 0.98 0.04 -5.44
N LEU A 104 -0.15 0.20 -6.11
CA LEU A 104 -0.28 0.04 -7.56
C LEU A 104 0.59 1.07 -8.30
N VAL A 105 0.61 2.30 -7.75
CA VAL A 105 1.46 3.45 -8.11
C VAL A 105 1.91 4.11 -6.80
N PHE A 106 2.93 4.97 -6.84
CA PHE A 106 3.51 5.54 -5.61
C PHE A 106 2.50 6.31 -4.75
N GLY A 107 1.61 7.12 -5.32
CA GLY A 107 0.49 7.72 -4.59
C GLY A 107 -0.82 6.95 -4.74
N GLY A 108 -0.74 5.61 -4.83
CA GLY A 108 -1.89 4.71 -4.78
C GLY A 108 -2.56 4.63 -3.40
N LEU A 109 -2.57 5.73 -2.66
CA LEU A 109 -3.13 5.92 -1.33
C LEU A 109 -4.00 7.18 -1.36
N VAL A 110 -5.25 7.03 -0.91
CA VAL A 110 -6.12 8.15 -0.57
C VAL A 110 -6.30 8.14 0.95
N GLY A 111 -5.70 9.13 1.63
CA GLY A 111 -5.77 9.25 3.09
C GLY A 111 -7.11 9.81 3.55
N ASN A 112 -7.53 9.45 4.76
CA ASN A 112 -8.63 10.08 5.48
C ASN A 112 -8.07 11.18 6.41
N ASP A 113 -8.07 12.41 5.95
CA ASP A 113 -7.67 13.58 6.75
C ASP A 113 -8.92 14.27 7.31
N ALA A 114 -9.18 14.06 8.60
CA ALA A 114 -10.33 14.62 9.32
C ALA A 114 -11.69 14.42 8.62
N GLY A 115 -11.89 13.25 7.99
CA GLY A 115 -13.12 12.92 7.27
C GLY A 115 -13.14 13.35 5.80
N ARG A 116 -12.04 13.92 5.29
CA ARG A 116 -11.87 14.29 3.88
C ARG A 116 -10.83 13.41 3.21
N ALA A 117 -11.04 13.13 1.94
CA ALA A 117 -10.05 12.43 1.14
C ALA A 117 -8.87 13.36 0.85
N SER A 118 -7.67 12.86 1.10
CA SER A 118 -6.42 13.48 0.68
C SER A 118 -5.71 12.57 -0.32
N ALA A 119 -5.62 12.99 -1.57
CA ALA A 119 -4.75 12.37 -2.55
C ALA A 119 -3.43 13.16 -2.56
N GLY A 120 -2.28 12.49 -2.48
CA GLY A 120 -0.98 13.16 -2.35
C GLY A 120 -0.77 14.25 -3.42
N ALA A 121 -0.05 15.32 -3.07
CA ALA A 121 0.06 16.55 -3.88
C ALA A 121 0.57 16.34 -5.33
N ASP A 122 1.28 15.24 -5.59
CA ASP A 122 1.83 14.89 -6.90
C ASP A 122 0.87 14.05 -7.78
N GLU A 123 -0.30 13.68 -7.26
CA GLU A 123 -1.29 12.85 -7.96
C GLU A 123 -2.16 13.69 -8.91
N LEU A 124 -1.60 14.07 -10.06
CA LEU A 124 -2.33 14.77 -11.15
C LEU A 124 -3.29 13.85 -11.94
N GLY A 125 -3.50 12.62 -11.48
CA GLY A 125 -4.30 11.59 -12.14
C GLY A 125 -5.74 11.48 -11.64
N VAL A 126 -6.34 10.31 -11.88
CA VAL A 126 -7.72 9.98 -11.45
C VAL A 126 -7.92 10.11 -9.94
N LEU A 127 -6.88 9.83 -9.13
CA LEU A 127 -6.96 9.96 -7.66
C LEU A 127 -7.00 11.41 -7.20
N GLY A 128 -6.35 12.34 -7.90
CA GLY A 128 -6.40 13.78 -7.58
C GLY A 128 -7.82 14.36 -7.68
N GLN A 129 -8.71 13.74 -8.46
CA GLN A 129 -10.13 14.14 -8.54
C GLN A 129 -10.93 13.80 -7.28
N LEU A 130 -10.35 13.00 -6.38
CA LEU A 130 -10.95 12.63 -5.10
C LEU A 130 -10.56 13.60 -3.99
N ASP A 131 -9.52 14.42 -4.20
CA ASP A 131 -9.00 15.31 -3.17
C ASP A 131 -10.06 16.31 -2.70
N GLY A 132 -10.16 16.46 -1.38
CA GLY A 132 -11.13 17.34 -0.75
C GLY A 132 -12.59 16.86 -0.79
N LEU A 133 -12.91 15.71 -1.38
CA LEU A 133 -14.23 15.10 -1.18
C LEU A 133 -14.38 14.63 0.27
N SER A 134 -15.62 14.35 0.70
CA SER A 134 -15.78 13.56 1.92
C SER A 134 -15.13 12.18 1.71
N PHE A 135 -14.48 11.65 2.74
CA PHE A 135 -13.82 10.35 2.63
C PHE A 135 -14.79 9.23 2.22
N PRO A 136 -16.04 9.16 2.74
CA PRO A 136 -17.04 8.21 2.25
C PRO A 136 -17.37 8.37 0.76
N ASP A 137 -17.55 9.60 0.27
CA ASP A 137 -17.86 9.84 -1.15
C ASP A 137 -16.70 9.41 -2.06
N ALA A 138 -15.45 9.64 -1.63
CA ALA A 138 -14.28 9.17 -2.36
C ALA A 138 -14.23 7.64 -2.44
N VAL A 139 -14.53 6.94 -1.34
CA VAL A 139 -14.62 5.47 -1.31
C VAL A 139 -15.70 4.97 -2.26
N GLU A 140 -16.89 5.57 -2.25
CA GLU A 140 -17.98 5.20 -3.17
C GLU A 140 -17.58 5.41 -4.63
N ARG A 141 -16.95 6.54 -4.97
CA ARG A 141 -16.48 6.77 -6.36
C ARG A 141 -15.46 5.74 -6.82
N ILE A 142 -14.53 5.35 -5.94
CA ILE A 142 -13.56 4.28 -6.25
C ILE A 142 -14.30 2.95 -6.48
N ARG A 143 -15.30 2.65 -5.65
CA ARG A 143 -16.12 1.44 -5.77
C ARG A 143 -16.89 1.42 -7.09
N GLU A 144 -17.53 2.53 -7.46
CA GLU A 144 -18.29 2.68 -8.70
C GLU A 144 -17.39 2.54 -9.94
N ALA A 145 -16.20 3.16 -9.93
CA ALA A 145 -15.24 3.04 -11.02
C ALA A 145 -14.65 1.63 -11.20
N SER A 146 -14.88 0.74 -10.23
CA SER A 146 -14.39 -0.64 -10.24
C SER A 146 -15.45 -1.67 -10.64
N ARG A 147 -16.69 -1.24 -10.89
CA ARG A 147 -17.79 -2.08 -11.40
C ARG A 147 -17.80 -2.09 -12.92
#